data_AF-A0A2S8EPW9-F1
#
_entry.id   AF-A0A2S8EPW9-F1
#
_cell.length_a   1.000
_cell.length_b   1.000
_cell.length_c   1.000
_cell.angle_alpha   90.00
_cell.angle_beta   90.00
_cell.angle_gamma   90.00
#
_symmetry.space_group_name_H-M   'P 1'
#
loop_
_entity.id
_entity.type
_entity.pdbx_description
1 polymer ?
#
loop_
_entity_poly.entity_id
_entity_poly.type
_entity_poly.pdbx_seq_one_letter_code
_entity_poly.pdbx_strand_id
1 'polypeptide(L)' 'MSKIITPAALRNRSITELRGLHRKAQQQLAASAEGSAERAAAIASLENIQRALRTKTAGPRF' A
#
# COMPACT_ATOMS: atom_id res chain seq x y z
N MET A 1 -2.36 -14.94 -8.09
CA MET A 1 -3.48 -13.99 -7.84
C MET A 1 -2.99 -12.85 -6.97
N SER A 2 -2.58 -11.76 -7.61
CA SER A 2 -2.01 -10.57 -6.95
C SER A 2 -3.14 -9.74 -6.34
N LYS A 3 -3.42 -9.92 -5.04
CA LYS A 3 -4.44 -9.12 -4.34
C LYS A 3 -3.93 -7.69 -4.17
N ILE A 4 -4.51 -6.76 -4.93
CA ILE A 4 -4.28 -5.32 -4.78
C ILE A 4 -4.81 -4.90 -3.41
N ILE A 5 -4.00 -4.17 -2.65
CA ILE A 5 -4.42 -3.58 -1.38
C ILE A 5 -5.25 -2.34 -1.70
N THR A 6 -6.55 -2.42 -1.43
CA THR A 6 -7.50 -1.34 -1.73
C THR A 6 -7.49 -0.26 -0.65
N PRO A 7 -7.79 1.00 -1.00
CA PRO A 7 -7.85 2.09 -0.03
C PRO A 7 -8.92 1.85 1.05
N ALA A 8 -10.02 1.16 0.71
CA ALA A 8 -11.06 0.78 1.67
C ALA A 8 -10.52 -0.16 2.76
N ALA A 9 -9.67 -1.12 2.40
CA ALA A 9 -9.03 -2.03 3.35
C ALA A 9 -8.01 -1.32 4.26
N LEU A 10 -7.46 -0.20 3.82
CA LEU A 10 -6.45 0.60 4.53
C LEU A 10 -7.05 1.65 5.46
N ARG A 11 -8.30 2.06 5.24
CA ARG A 11 -8.97 3.11 6.01
C ARG A 11 -9.01 2.80 7.52
N ASN A 12 -9.32 1.54 7.86
CA ASN A 12 -9.45 1.09 9.25
C ASN A 12 -8.13 0.57 9.85
N ARG A 13 -7.02 0.60 9.10
CA ARG A 13 -5.72 0.13 9.59
C ARG A 13 -4.97 1.22 10.36
N SER A 14 -4.21 0.84 11.37
CA SER A 14 -3.33 1.76 12.12
C SER A 14 -2.12 2.19 11.30
N ILE A 15 -1.45 3.27 11.68
CA ILE A 15 -0.23 3.74 11.00
C ILE A 15 0.87 2.67 11.02
N THR A 16 1.02 1.94 12.13
CA THR A 16 1.96 0.81 12.25
C THR A 16 1.66 -0.30 11.26
N GLU A 17 0.38 -0.67 11.13
CA GLU A 17 -0.09 -1.66 10.15
C GLU A 17 0.20 -1.21 8.72
N LEU A 18 -0.07 0.05 8.40
CA LEU A 18 0.21 0.63 7.08
C LEU A 18 1.70 0.59 6.75
N ARG A 19 2.58 0.89 7.71
CA ARG A 19 4.04 0.77 7.54
C ARG A 19 4.47 -0.69 7.31
N GLY A 20 3.88 -1.63 8.03
CA GLY A 20 4.10 -3.06 7.81
C GLY A 20 3.70 -3.51 6.41
N LEU A 21 2.52 -3.07 5.94
CA LEU A 21 2.02 -3.34 4.59
C LEU A 21 2.90 -2.68 3.51
N HIS A 22 3.38 -1.46 3.76
CA HIS A 22 4.29 -0.76 2.84
C HIS A 22 5.57 -1.58 2.63
N ARG A 23 6.20 -2.02 3.71
CA ARG A 23 7.42 -2.83 3.65
C ARG A 23 7.18 -4.15 2.91
N LYS A 24 6.05 -4.81 3.17
CA LYS A 24 5.68 -6.07 2.50
C LYS A 24 5.46 -5.87 1.00
N ALA A 25 4.76 -4.80 0.61
CA ALA A 25 4.53 -4.47 -0.79
C ALA A 25 5.83 -4.10 -1.52
N GLN A 26 6.78 -3.43 -0.84
CA GLN A 26 8.13 -3.19 -1.40
C GLN A 26 8.91 -4.50 -1.60
N GLN A 27 8.85 -5.43 -0.66
CA GLN A 27 9.47 -6.75 -0.81
C GLN A 27 8.86 -7.54 -1.97
N GLN A 28 7.53 -7.52 -2.11
CA GLN A 28 6.85 -8.14 -3.26
C GLN A 28 7.24 -7.46 -4.57
N LEU A 29 7.37 -6.14 -4.60
CA LEU A 29 7.82 -5.41 -5.78
C LEU A 29 9.24 -5.83 -6.20
N ALA A 30 10.15 -5.96 -5.23
CA ALA A 30 11.52 -6.39 -5.46
C ALA A 30 11.61 -7.86 -5.90
N ALA A 31 10.70 -8.71 -5.43
CA ALA A 31 10.63 -10.12 -5.81
C ALA A 31 9.87 -10.36 -7.14
N SER A 32 9.12 -9.37 -7.64
CA SER A 32 8.31 -9.50 -8.85
C SER A 32 9.12 -9.18 -10.10
N ALA A 33 8.99 -10.03 -11.11
CA ALA A 33 9.58 -9.78 -12.43
C ALA A 33 8.99 -8.52 -13.09
N GLU A 34 9.82 -7.82 -13.88
CA GLU A 34 9.38 -6.67 -14.65
C GLU A 34 8.26 -7.05 -15.63
N GLY A 35 7.26 -6.16 -15.75
CA GLY A 35 6.08 -6.38 -16.61
C GLY A 35 5.04 -7.37 -16.06
N SER A 36 5.28 -7.99 -14.91
CA SER A 36 4.33 -8.93 -14.32
C SER A 36 3.14 -8.21 -13.67
N ALA A 37 1.95 -8.81 -13.75
CA ALA A 37 0.73 -8.30 -13.09
C ALA A 37 0.92 -8.15 -11.56
N GLU A 38 1.80 -8.95 -10.96
CA GLU A 38 2.23 -8.82 -9.57
C GLU A 38 2.96 -7.51 -9.28
N ARG A 39 3.83 -7.06 -10.18
CA ARG A 39 4.54 -5.78 -10.07
C ARG A 39 3.57 -4.61 -10.15
N ALA A 40 2.63 -4.64 -11.11
CA ALA A 40 1.58 -3.63 -11.23
C ALA A 40 0.69 -3.57 -9.97
N ALA A 41 0.29 -4.73 -9.44
CA ALA A 41 -0.49 -4.80 -8.21
C ALA A 41 0.28 -4.30 -6.97
N ALA A 42 1.58 -4.58 -6.89
CA ALA A 42 2.45 -4.07 -5.82
C ALA A 42 2.60 -2.55 -5.87
N ILE A 43 2.80 -1.97 -7.07
CA ILE A 43 2.85 -0.51 -7.28
C ILE A 43 1.54 0.13 -6.82
N ALA A 44 0.39 -0.34 -7.34
CA ALA A 44 -0.92 0.20 -6.97
C ALA A 44 -1.18 0.09 -5.46
N SER A 45 -0.74 -1.00 -4.83
CA SER A 45 -0.84 -1.19 -3.38
C SER A 45 0.02 -0.18 -2.61
N LEU A 46 1.25 0.09 -3.06
CA LEU A 46 2.13 1.09 -2.44
C LEU A 46 1.54 2.50 -2.51
N GLU A 47 1.00 2.90 -3.66
CA GLU A 47 0.34 4.20 -3.82
C GLU A 47 -0.87 4.36 -2.89
N ASN A 48 -1.70 3.32 -2.78
CA ASN A 48 -2.84 3.33 -1.87
C ASN A 48 -2.41 3.45 -0.40
N ILE A 49 -1.35 2.74 0.00
CA ILE A 49 -0.79 2.80 1.36
C ILE A 49 -0.21 4.18 1.65
N GLN A 50 0.53 4.78 0.71
CA GLN A 50 1.07 6.13 0.85
C GLN A 50 -0.04 7.17 0.97
N ARG A 51 -1.10 7.06 0.16
CA ARG A 51 -2.27 7.92 0.27
C ARG A 51 -2.94 7.79 1.64
N ALA A 52 -3.14 6.56 2.12
CA ALA A 52 -3.74 6.31 3.43
C ALA A 52 -2.87 6.84 4.59
N LEU A 53 -1.55 6.69 4.50
CA LEU A 53 -0.60 7.28 5.46
C LEU A 53 -0.72 8.80 5.46
N ARG A 54 -0.71 9.42 4.28
CA ARG A 54 -0.81 10.89 4.14
C ARG A 54 -2.12 11.42 4.72
N THR A 55 -3.24 10.73 4.48
CA THR A 55 -4.54 11.08 5.07
C THR A 55 -4.52 10.97 6.60
N LYS A 56 -3.87 9.95 7.17
CA LYS A 56 -3.79 9.77 8.63
C LYS A 56 -2.81 10.75 9.31
N THR A 57 -1.68 11.06 8.67
CA THR A 57 -0.69 12.00 9.23
C THR A 57 -1.11 13.45 9.06
N ALA A 58 -1.88 13.78 8.02
CA ALA A 58 -2.35 15.14 7.81
C ALA A 58 -3.42 15.56 8.83
N GLY A 59 -4.03 14.62 9.56
CA GLY A 59 -5.21 14.88 10.38
C GLY A 59 -6.39 15.41 9.54
N PRO A 60 -7.60 15.49 10.09
CA PRO A 60 -8.60 16.39 9.51
C PRO A 60 -8.00 17.79 9.60
N ARG A 61 -7.71 18.42 8.46
CA ARG A 61 -7.48 19.86 8.40
C ARG A 61 -8.81 20.49 8.79
N PHE A 62 -8.95 20.87 10.06
CA PHE A 62 -9.99 21.78 10.51
C PHE A 62 -9.76 23.16 9.89
#